data_AF-A0A8C0U1Q2-F1
#
_entry.id   AF-A0A8C0U1Q2-F1
#
_cell.length_a   1.000
_cell.length_b   1.000
_cell.length_c   1.000
_cell.angle_alpha   90.00
_cell.angle_beta   90.00
_cell.angle_gamma   90.00
#
_symmetry.space_group_name_H-M   'P 1'
#
loop_
_entity.id
_entity.type
_entity.pdbx_description
1 polymer ?
#
loop_
_entity_poly.entity_id
_entity_poly.type
_entity_poly.pdbx_seq_one_letter_code
_entity_poly.pdbx_strand_id
1 'polypeptide(L)'
;MAQTIVPATSNHDEESLESRMVVTFLMSGLESMCNELSKSKAEIVCIGVYARHFFVVGTERGKAFVNFREDIKKDFTEYCIKEDRPVELQRTKTTPPVNRQRVDAEELETLRKSVEDFFCFCYGGCFKFL
;
A
#
# COMPACT_ATOMS: atom_id res chain seq x y z
N MET A 1 -55.88 -4.99 -4.15
CA MET A 1 -54.77 -4.58 -3.26
C MET A 1 -53.51 -5.22 -3.79
N ALA A 2 -52.67 -4.47 -4.52
CA ALA A 2 -51.40 -4.98 -5.02
C ALA A 2 -50.31 -4.61 -4.01
N GLN A 3 -49.72 -5.61 -3.36
CA GLN A 3 -48.56 -5.41 -2.51
C GLN A 3 -47.32 -5.45 -3.40
N THR A 4 -46.69 -4.30 -3.58
CA THR A 4 -45.37 -4.20 -4.23
C THR A 4 -44.33 -4.67 -3.22
N ILE A 5 -43.80 -5.87 -3.47
CA ILE A 5 -42.62 -6.38 -2.77
C ILE A 5 -41.44 -5.55 -3.26
N VAL A 6 -40.92 -4.70 -2.39
CA VAL A 6 -39.66 -3.98 -2.62
C VAL A 6 -38.52 -5.00 -2.41
N PRO A 7 -37.67 -5.29 -3.41
CA PRO A 7 -36.52 -6.15 -3.17
C PRO A 7 -35.51 -5.37 -2.33
N ALA A 8 -35.20 -5.89 -1.14
CA ALA A 8 -34.07 -5.44 -0.34
C ALA A 8 -32.77 -5.99 -0.95
N THR A 9 -32.27 -5.30 -1.97
CA THR A 9 -30.91 -5.41 -2.50
C THR A 9 -30.45 -3.95 -2.60
N SER A 10 -29.46 -3.45 -1.89
CA SER A 10 -28.06 -3.86 -1.96
C SER A 10 -27.25 -2.99 -0.99
N ASN A 11 -26.97 -3.44 0.23
CA ASN A 11 -26.06 -2.71 1.13
C ASN A 11 -24.57 -2.96 0.78
N HIS A 12 -24.25 -4.11 0.17
CA HIS A 12 -22.87 -4.47 -0.18
C HIS A 12 -22.31 -3.71 -1.39
N ASP A 13 -23.15 -3.41 -2.38
CA ASP A 13 -22.71 -2.70 -3.57
C ASP A 13 -22.41 -1.22 -3.28
N GLU A 14 -23.20 -0.58 -2.41
CA GLU A 14 -22.97 0.80 -1.97
C GLU A 14 -21.67 0.96 -1.17
N GLU A 15 -21.38 0.05 -0.23
CA GLU A 15 -20.13 0.04 0.54
C GLU A 15 -18.90 -0.17 -0.37
N SER A 16 -19.03 -1.04 -1.38
CA SER A 16 -17.98 -1.25 -2.38
C SER A 16 -17.78 -0.02 -3.27
N LEU A 17 -18.85 0.71 -3.59
CA LEU A 17 -18.79 1.94 -4.39
C LEU A 17 -18.16 3.09 -3.58
N GLU A 18 -18.55 3.26 -2.33
CA GLU A 18 -17.97 4.24 -1.40
C GLU A 18 -16.47 4.00 -1.23
N SER A 19 -16.09 2.75 -0.94
CA SER A 19 -14.68 2.38 -0.80
C SER A 19 -13.88 2.65 -2.07
N ARG A 20 -14.46 2.40 -3.25
CA ARG A 20 -13.82 2.69 -4.54
C ARG A 20 -13.65 4.19 -4.76
N MET A 21 -14.60 5.02 -4.33
CA MET A 21 -14.47 6.48 -4.38
C MET A 21 -13.35 6.98 -3.46
N VAL A 22 -13.26 6.45 -2.22
CA VAL A 22 -12.18 6.77 -1.29
C VAL A 22 -10.82 6.42 -1.87
N VAL A 23 -10.68 5.20 -2.41
CA VAL A 23 -9.44 4.76 -3.06
C VAL A 23 -9.07 5.67 -4.23
N THR A 24 -10.05 6.06 -5.05
CA THR A 24 -9.82 6.97 -6.18
C THR A 24 -9.31 8.33 -5.71
N PHE A 25 -9.94 8.90 -4.67
CA PHE A 25 -9.52 10.18 -4.08
C PHE A 25 -8.09 10.12 -3.53
N LEU A 26 -7.74 9.04 -2.81
CA LEU A 26 -6.38 8.82 -2.32
C LEU A 26 -5.37 8.74 -3.46
N MET A 27 -5.69 8.00 -4.53
CA MET A 27 -4.81 7.87 -5.70
C MET A 27 -4.59 9.22 -6.39
N SER A 28 -5.64 10.05 -6.52
CA SER A 28 -5.51 11.41 -7.06
C SER A 28 -4.62 12.30 -6.19
N GLY A 29 -4.76 12.21 -4.86
CA GLY A 29 -3.88 12.94 -3.93
C GLY A 29 -2.41 12.52 -4.06
N LEU A 30 -2.14 11.21 -4.13
CA LEU A 30 -0.80 10.67 -4.32
C LEU A 30 -0.21 11.09 -5.68
N GLU A 31 -1.00 11.06 -6.75
CA GLU A 31 -0.58 11.48 -8.08
C GLU A 31 -0.18 12.97 -8.09
N SER A 32 -0.97 13.82 -7.43
CA SER A 32 -0.66 15.25 -7.28
C SER A 32 0.66 15.47 -6.54
N MET A 33 0.90 14.77 -5.43
CA MET A 33 2.17 14.86 -4.70
C MET A 33 3.35 14.36 -5.53
N CYS A 34 3.22 13.21 -6.19
CA CYS A 34 4.28 12.66 -7.04
C CYS A 34 4.64 13.62 -8.18
N ASN A 35 3.64 14.32 -8.73
CA ASN A 35 3.86 15.34 -9.74
C ASN A 35 4.67 16.53 -9.20
N GLU A 36 4.36 17.03 -8.00
CA GLU A 36 5.17 18.09 -7.38
C GLU A 36 6.60 17.61 -7.06
N LEU A 37 6.76 16.38 -6.59
CA LEU A 37 8.08 15.79 -6.29
C LEU A 37 8.91 15.56 -7.57
N SER A 38 8.28 15.32 -8.72
CA SER A 38 9.01 15.23 -9.99
C SER A 38 9.80 16.50 -10.32
N LYS A 39 9.35 17.68 -9.85
CA LYS A 39 10.01 18.96 -10.08
C LYS A 39 11.35 19.08 -9.34
N SER A 40 11.54 18.33 -8.26
CA SER A 40 12.78 18.32 -7.48
C SER A 40 13.79 17.26 -7.95
N LYS A 41 13.57 16.64 -9.11
CA LYS A 41 14.35 15.48 -9.63
C LYS A 41 14.31 14.26 -8.69
N ALA A 42 13.35 14.22 -7.76
CA ALA A 42 13.09 13.04 -6.97
C ALA A 42 12.39 12.00 -7.85
N GLU A 43 12.91 10.77 -7.86
CA GLU A 43 12.31 9.64 -8.57
C GLU A 43 11.53 8.81 -7.56
N ILE A 44 10.20 8.78 -7.70
CA ILE A 44 9.31 8.14 -6.74
C ILE A 44 8.28 7.30 -7.47
N VAL A 45 7.94 6.16 -6.87
CA VAL A 45 6.84 5.29 -7.25
C VAL A 45 6.14 4.80 -5.99
N CYS A 46 4.82 4.84 -6.00
CA CYS A 46 3.96 4.29 -4.96
C CYS A 46 3.13 3.17 -5.58
N ILE A 47 3.12 2.02 -4.92
CA ILE A 47 2.35 0.84 -5.32
C ILE A 47 1.31 0.59 -4.23
N GLY A 48 0.04 0.55 -4.61
CA GLY A 48 -1.08 0.22 -3.73
C GLY A 48 -1.82 -1.01 -4.20
N VAL A 49 -2.36 -1.79 -3.26
CA VAL A 49 -3.26 -2.92 -3.55
C VAL A 49 -4.54 -2.73 -2.78
N TYR A 50 -5.68 -2.76 -3.47
CA TYR A 50 -7.00 -2.71 -2.84
C TYR A 50 -7.94 -3.67 -3.56
N ALA A 51 -8.63 -4.53 -2.80
CA ALA A 51 -9.57 -5.51 -3.34
C ALA A 51 -9.02 -6.30 -4.55
N ARG A 52 -7.74 -6.70 -4.49
CA ARG A 52 -6.98 -7.41 -5.56
C ARG A 52 -6.64 -6.57 -6.81
N HIS A 53 -6.90 -5.27 -6.79
CA HIS A 53 -6.47 -4.33 -7.83
C HIS A 53 -5.16 -3.62 -7.46
N PHE A 54 -4.28 -3.45 -8.44
CA PHE A 54 -3.00 -2.75 -8.30
C PHE A 54 -3.12 -1.31 -8.78
N PHE A 55 -2.55 -0.40 -8.01
CA PHE A 55 -2.45 1.01 -8.33
C PHE A 55 -0.99 1.39 -8.33
N VAL A 56 -0.53 2.02 -9.41
CA VAL A 56 0.84 2.51 -9.53
C VAL A 56 0.76 4.00 -9.84
N VAL A 57 1.20 4.81 -8.90
CA VAL A 57 1.33 6.27 -9.04
C VAL A 57 2.78 6.66 -8.82
N GLY A 58 3.21 7.77 -9.41
CA GLY A 58 4.62 8.16 -9.35
C GLY A 58 5.07 8.98 -10.53
N THR A 59 6.34 9.34 -10.46
CA THR A 59 7.10 9.95 -11.55
C THR A 59 7.16 9.02 -12.78
N GLU A 60 7.40 9.57 -13.97
CA GLU A 60 7.49 8.75 -15.20
C GLU A 60 8.53 7.65 -15.08
N ARG A 61 9.71 7.98 -14.56
CA ARG A 61 10.82 7.02 -14.36
C ARG A 61 10.52 6.01 -13.26
N GLY A 62 9.91 6.43 -12.15
CA GLY A 62 9.45 5.51 -11.11
C GLY A 62 8.43 4.49 -11.62
N LYS A 63 7.43 4.95 -12.39
CA LYS A 63 6.44 4.08 -13.04
C LYS A 63 7.09 3.15 -14.06
N ALA A 64 8.01 3.66 -14.89
CA ALA A 64 8.74 2.86 -15.87
C ALA A 64 9.59 1.77 -15.21
N PHE A 65 10.24 2.05 -14.07
CA PHE A 65 11.02 1.08 -13.32
C PHE A 65 10.19 -0.11 -12.85
N VAL A 66 9.02 0.15 -12.26
CA VAL A 66 8.12 -0.90 -11.78
C VAL A 66 7.45 -1.65 -12.93
N ASN A 67 7.13 -0.96 -14.03
CA ASN A 67 6.58 -1.60 -15.24
C ASN A 67 7.60 -2.49 -15.98
N PHE A 68 8.90 -2.22 -15.84
CA PHE A 68 9.94 -3.12 -16.38
C PHE A 68 10.15 -4.36 -15.49
N ARG A 69 9.69 -4.29 -14.24
CA ARG A 69 9.92 -5.29 -13.19
C ARG A 69 8.60 -5.85 -12.69
N GLU A 70 7.95 -6.63 -13.56
CA GLU A 70 6.71 -7.35 -13.23
C GLU A 70 6.89 -8.33 -12.06
N ASP A 71 8.12 -8.79 -11.80
CA ASP A 71 8.50 -9.55 -10.62
C ASP A 71 8.22 -8.77 -9.32
N ILE A 72 8.52 -7.47 -9.28
CA ILE A 72 8.26 -6.62 -8.10
C ILE A 72 6.75 -6.50 -7.85
N LYS A 73 5.95 -6.31 -8.91
CA LYS A 73 4.48 -6.24 -8.78
C LYS A 73 3.91 -7.55 -8.24
N LYS A 74 4.39 -8.68 -8.76
CA LYS A 74 3.95 -10.01 -8.34
C LYS A 74 4.34 -10.30 -6.88
N ASP A 75 5.57 -9.99 -6.50
CA ASP A 75 6.04 -10.20 -5.13
C ASP A 75 5.25 -9.35 -4.13
N PHE A 76 4.95 -8.09 -4.50
CA PHE A 76 4.12 -7.20 -3.70
C PHE A 76 2.67 -7.70 -3.57
N THR A 77 2.12 -8.24 -4.66
CA THR A 77 0.80 -8.91 -4.65
C THR A 77 0.76 -10.04 -3.64
N GLU A 78 1.74 -10.94 -3.73
CA GLU A 78 1.82 -12.12 -2.88
C GLU A 78 1.99 -11.72 -1.41
N TYR A 79 2.82 -10.71 -1.15
CA TYR A 79 3.00 -10.14 0.17
C TYR A 79 1.69 -9.58 0.73
N CYS A 80 0.98 -8.72 -0.01
CA CYS A 80 -0.29 -8.15 0.44
C CYS A 80 -1.35 -9.23 0.71
N ILE A 81 -1.47 -10.24 -0.17
CA ILE A 81 -2.41 -11.36 0.03
C ILE A 81 -2.03 -12.21 1.25
N LYS A 82 -0.73 -12.34 1.54
CA LYS A 82 -0.22 -13.11 2.67
C LYS A 82 -0.40 -12.38 4.01
N GLU A 83 -0.31 -11.05 4.02
CA GLU A 83 -0.57 -10.19 5.19
C GLU A 83 -2.06 -9.91 5.43
N ASP A 84 -2.90 -9.94 4.40
CA ASP A 84 -4.38 -9.84 4.54
C ASP A 84 -4.98 -11.11 5.20
N ARG A 85 -4.14 -12.10 5.54
CA ARG A 85 -4.51 -13.16 6.48
C ARG A 85 -4.42 -12.61 7.91
N PRO A 86 -5.46 -12.77 8.74
CA PRO A 86 -5.50 -12.20 10.08
C PRO A 86 -4.24 -12.54 10.87
N VAL A 87 -3.75 -11.54 11.61
CA VAL A 87 -2.47 -11.39 12.36
C VAL A 87 -2.21 -12.47 13.43
N GLU A 88 -2.87 -13.63 13.38
CA GLU A 88 -2.74 -14.69 14.37
C GLU A 88 -1.66 -15.74 14.04
N LEU A 89 -1.03 -15.77 12.85
CA LEU A 89 -0.18 -16.93 12.49
C LEU A 89 1.12 -16.71 11.71
N GLN A 90 1.82 -15.57 11.77
CA GLN A 90 3.15 -15.48 11.11
C GLN A 90 4.26 -14.78 11.91
N ARG A 91 4.39 -15.14 13.19
CA ARG A 91 5.73 -15.22 13.82
C ARG A 91 6.51 -16.41 13.24
N THR A 92 6.84 -16.38 11.96
CA THR A 92 7.74 -17.38 11.37
C THR A 92 8.84 -16.68 10.59
N LYS A 93 9.90 -16.37 11.34
CA LYS A 93 11.31 -16.23 10.94
C LYS A 93 11.55 -16.15 9.43
N THR A 94 11.86 -14.95 8.92
CA THR A 94 12.41 -14.77 7.58
C THR A 94 13.83 -14.22 7.68
N THR A 95 14.78 -14.97 7.14
CA THR A 95 16.23 -14.72 7.05
C THR A 95 16.54 -13.38 6.37
N PRO A 96 17.52 -12.58 6.84
CA PRO A 96 17.83 -11.29 6.24
C PRO A 96 18.68 -11.43 4.96
N PRO A 97 18.48 -10.55 3.95
CA PRO A 97 19.27 -10.55 2.73
C PRO A 97 20.66 -9.92 2.94
N VAL A 98 21.58 -10.32 2.07
CA VAL A 98 23.04 -10.13 2.14
C VAL A 98 23.48 -8.66 1.97
N ASN A 99 24.13 -8.16 3.03
CA ASN A 99 25.25 -7.20 3.10
C ASN A 99 25.11 -5.81 2.43
N ARG A 100 24.91 -4.77 3.25
CA ARG A 100 25.56 -3.46 3.05
C ARG A 100 25.66 -2.69 4.38
N GLN A 101 26.92 -2.49 4.81
CA GLN A 101 27.37 -1.64 5.92
C GLN A 101 26.93 -2.14 7.32
N ARG A 102 27.89 -2.32 8.23
CA ARG A 102 27.62 -2.61 9.65
C ARG A 102 27.05 -1.35 10.31
N VAL A 103 25.83 -0.99 9.96
CA VAL A 103 24.97 -0.23 10.87
C VAL A 103 24.63 -1.23 11.97
N ASP A 104 24.83 -0.82 13.23
CA ASP A 104 24.50 -1.69 14.35
C ASP A 104 23.04 -2.11 14.21
N ALA A 105 22.79 -3.42 14.22
CA ALA A 105 21.46 -3.95 13.89
C ALA A 105 20.39 -3.37 14.83
N GLU A 106 20.78 -2.99 16.03
CA GLU A 106 19.93 -2.35 17.04
C GLU A 106 19.54 -0.92 16.66
N GLU A 107 20.47 -0.13 16.11
CA GLU A 107 20.20 1.22 15.62
C GLU A 107 19.26 1.22 14.41
N LEU A 108 19.44 0.26 13.49
CA LEU A 108 18.57 0.13 12.31
C LEU A 108 17.13 -0.25 12.70
N GLU A 109 16.98 -1.17 13.65
CA GLU A 109 15.67 -1.55 14.18
C GLU A 109 15.02 -0.42 14.99
N THR A 110 15.81 0.35 15.74
CA THR A 110 15.33 1.52 16.47
C THR A 110 14.83 2.60 15.50
N LEU A 111 15.58 2.87 14.43
CA LEU A 111 15.19 3.82 13.40
C LEU A 111 13.91 3.37 12.70
N ARG A 112 13.83 2.09 12.33
CA ARG A 112 12.64 1.49 11.72
C ARG A 112 11.41 1.67 12.61
N LYS A 113 11.54 1.36 13.89
CA LYS A 113 10.46 1.49 14.87
C LYS A 113 10.03 2.93 15.08
N SER A 114 10.98 3.86 15.19
CA SER A 114 10.68 5.30 15.32
C SER A 114 9.92 5.84 14.11
N VAL A 115 10.25 5.36 12.91
CA VAL A 115 9.54 5.75 11.69
C VAL A 115 8.13 5.16 11.68
N GLU A 116 7.97 3.87 12.00
CA GLU A 116 6.65 3.23 12.10
C GLU A 116 5.74 3.94 13.13
N ASP A 117 6.30 4.33 14.29
CA ASP A 117 5.58 5.04 15.35
C ASP A 117 5.15 6.45 14.91
N PHE A 118 6.00 7.18 14.19
CA PHE A 118 5.68 8.50 13.65
C PHE A 118 4.53 8.43 12.63
N PHE A 119 4.56 7.44 11.74
CA PHE A 119 3.48 7.25 10.77
C PHE A 119 2.18 6.81 11.44
N CYS A 120 2.25 5.94 12.45
CA CYS A 120 1.09 5.55 13.24
C CYS A 120 0.47 6.77 13.95
N PHE A 121 1.31 7.64 14.52
CA PHE A 121 0.88 8.89 15.16
C PHE A 121 0.22 9.86 14.17
N CYS A 122 0.80 10.05 12.99
CA CYS A 122 0.30 11.01 12.01
C CYS A 122 -0.92 10.53 11.23
N TYR A 123 -1.07 9.23 11.00
CA TYR A 123 -2.02 8.69 10.02
C TYR A 123 -2.96 7.62 10.56
N GLY A 124 -2.84 7.21 11.83
CA GLY A 124 -3.75 6.26 12.45
C GLY A 124 -3.66 4.86 11.83
N GLY A 125 -2.54 4.17 12.07
CA GLY A 125 -2.40 2.72 11.88
C GLY A 125 -1.67 2.23 10.62
N CYS A 126 -0.67 1.37 10.84
CA CYS A 126 0.03 0.46 9.91
C CYS A 126 0.50 1.01 8.56
N PHE A 127 1.62 1.75 8.56
CA PHE A 127 2.50 1.83 7.40
C PHE A 127 3.84 1.17 7.72
N LYS A 128 4.23 0.17 6.95
CA LYS A 128 5.54 -0.48 7.03
C LYS A 128 6.37 -0.06 5.82
N PHE A 129 7.55 0.52 6.06
CA PHE A 129 8.51 0.83 4.99
C PHE A 129 9.12 -0.48 4.45
N LEU A 130 9.04 -0.66 3.13
CA LEU A 130 9.72 -1.74 2.40
C LEU A 130 11.19 -1.37 2.14
#